data_AF-A0A8K0R8K7-F1
#
_entry.id   AF-A0A8K0R8K7-F1
#
_cell.length_a   1.000
_cell.length_b   1.000
_cell.length_c   1.000
_cell.angle_alpha   90.00
_cell.angle_beta   90.00
_cell.angle_gamma   90.00
#
_symmetry.space_group_name_H-M   'P 1'
#
loop_
_entity.id
_entity.type
_entity.pdbx_description
1 polymer ?
#
loop_
_entity_poly.entity_id
_entity_poly.type
_entity_poly.pdbx_seq_one_letter_code
_entity_poly.pdbx_strand_id
1 'polypeptide(L)'
;MASATILDDNVITDLRVEWFSSATFSPADPLDVHKWHTVEKDLYLHSDERTAWLRLKHERRRELTKEDLVVVGIKIGKLQSTNATEADWESRPGGISILRRKYDANSFEAVTSVDVLFGADAVDPRPQWNILQEALQLEAAPGIPVARLTIRHGSRKPRAPTAKLTLKEDSTFKILQVSDTHMVTGEGTCQDAIDADGRFLPPSVADPLTVKFLGEVLDREQPDLVLFTGDQVHHDVPDSQSAMFKVVAPLIKRSIPWAAIFGNHDTEGKHALSRKAQMSILQDLPFSQCHPGPHHVDGTGNYYLQIHDPAKSSVLDLYLLDSHEQISSDVHDPDYDPIKPSQIEWFKRTAQNLRRSRKNECFHASMAFLHIPLPEFGNEDLILSTGQRREPTEGPSINTHFYDALAEEGVAVIGCGHDHVNNFCAKIPLEENAGSHRPWLCYGGGTGFGGYCSYGKERYHRRTRVYELNAKRHSLKTWTRVECAKDRVDELLLIGEGADEYSGKPLGESKAHHVF
;
A
#
# COMPACT_ATOMS: atom_id res chain seq x y z
N MET A 1 -12.38 -29.59 -5.08
CA MET A 1 -11.62 -30.43 -4.13
C MET A 1 -10.82 -29.48 -3.25
N ALA A 2 -11.00 -29.57 -1.94
CA ALA A 2 -10.48 -28.61 -0.98
C ALA A 2 -8.96 -28.51 -1.04
N SER A 3 -8.45 -27.30 -1.29
CA SER A 3 -7.05 -26.95 -1.16
C SER A 3 -6.64 -27.19 0.29
N ALA A 4 -5.73 -28.13 0.51
CA ALA A 4 -5.12 -28.33 1.80
C ALA A 4 -4.33 -27.07 2.13
N THR A 5 -4.82 -26.29 3.08
CA THR A 5 -4.06 -25.21 3.71
C THR A 5 -2.78 -25.84 4.25
N ILE A 6 -1.66 -25.62 3.57
CA ILE A 6 -0.34 -25.97 4.09
C ILE A 6 -0.14 -25.04 5.29
N LEU A 7 -0.52 -25.51 6.47
CA LEU A 7 0.01 -24.97 7.71
C LEU A 7 1.53 -25.07 7.57
N ASP A 8 2.24 -23.97 7.82
CA ASP A 8 3.69 -23.96 7.98
C ASP A 8 4.04 -24.94 9.09
N ASP A 9 4.27 -26.20 8.71
CA ASP A 9 4.53 -27.33 9.60
C ASP A 9 6.03 -27.47 9.87
N ASN A 10 6.80 -26.40 9.60
CA ASN A 10 8.25 -26.37 9.72
C ASN A 10 8.66 -25.71 11.03
N VAL A 11 9.78 -26.18 11.58
CA VAL A 11 10.47 -25.59 12.73
C VAL A 11 11.91 -25.31 12.34
N ILE A 12 12.43 -24.15 12.73
CA ILE A 12 13.81 -23.77 12.48
C ILE A 12 14.72 -24.54 13.44
N THR A 13 15.71 -25.25 12.89
CA THR A 13 16.70 -26.02 13.66
C THR A 13 18.08 -25.36 13.68
N ASP A 14 18.36 -24.49 12.72
CA ASP A 14 19.57 -23.67 12.69
C ASP A 14 19.39 -22.46 11.75
N LEU A 15 20.23 -21.44 11.90
CA LEU A 15 20.37 -20.34 10.94
C LEU A 15 21.80 -19.80 10.90
N ARG A 16 22.21 -19.27 9.74
CA ARG A 16 23.51 -18.60 9.58
C ARG A 16 23.46 -17.58 8.45
N VAL A 17 24.38 -16.62 8.49
CA VAL A 17 24.66 -15.74 7.34
C VAL A 17 25.86 -16.30 6.57
N GLU A 18 25.78 -16.26 5.25
CA GLU A 18 26.86 -16.62 4.33
C GLU A 18 27.21 -15.41 3.45
N TRP A 19 28.50 -15.19 3.21
CA TRP A 19 29.01 -14.11 2.37
C TRP A 19 29.62 -14.68 1.11
N PHE A 20 29.39 -14.01 -0.01
CA PHE A 20 29.91 -14.37 -1.32
C PHE A 20 30.51 -13.16 -2.00
N SER A 21 31.55 -13.37 -2.82
CA SER A 21 31.94 -12.35 -3.79
C SER A 21 30.90 -12.32 -4.91
N SER A 22 30.54 -11.13 -5.40
CA SER A 22 29.53 -10.95 -6.46
C SER A 22 29.74 -11.82 -7.72
N ALA A 23 30.97 -12.25 -7.99
CA ALA A 23 31.32 -13.12 -9.11
C ALA A 23 31.00 -14.62 -8.90
N THR A 24 30.57 -15.07 -7.72
CA THR A 24 30.48 -16.51 -7.37
C THR A 24 29.12 -16.97 -6.84
N PHE A 25 28.13 -16.09 -6.68
CA PHE A 25 26.83 -16.49 -6.13
C PHE A 25 25.92 -17.13 -7.19
N SER A 26 25.51 -18.38 -6.93
CA SER A 26 24.35 -19.03 -7.54
C SER A 26 23.35 -19.32 -6.41
N PRO A 27 22.08 -18.88 -6.50
CA PRO A 27 21.05 -19.19 -5.49
C PRO A 27 20.87 -20.70 -5.28
N ALA A 28 21.24 -21.50 -6.27
CA ALA A 28 21.29 -22.95 -6.22
C ALA A 28 22.75 -23.43 -6.12
N ASP A 29 23.25 -23.60 -4.88
CA ASP A 29 24.40 -24.48 -4.63
C ASP A 29 23.87 -25.93 -4.50
N PRO A 30 24.16 -26.85 -5.45
CA PRO A 30 23.53 -28.17 -5.52
C PRO A 30 23.87 -29.13 -4.38
N LEU A 31 24.85 -28.80 -3.53
CA LEU A 31 25.44 -29.76 -2.60
C LEU A 31 24.73 -29.87 -1.23
N ASP A 32 23.82 -28.95 -0.88
CA ASP A 32 23.09 -28.97 0.41
C ASP A 32 21.63 -28.46 0.33
N VAL A 33 21.04 -28.46 -0.88
CA VAL A 33 19.68 -27.94 -1.18
C VAL A 33 18.59 -28.64 -0.37
N HIS A 34 18.85 -29.85 0.12
CA HIS A 34 17.84 -30.64 0.83
C HIS A 34 17.68 -30.27 2.31
N LYS A 35 18.52 -29.39 2.89
CA LYS A 35 18.41 -29.00 4.31
C LYS A 35 18.42 -27.49 4.57
N TRP A 36 19.09 -26.68 3.74
CA TRP A 36 19.19 -25.24 3.94
C TRP A 36 18.41 -24.45 2.90
N HIS A 37 17.55 -23.55 3.36
CA HIS A 37 16.74 -22.62 2.58
C HIS A 37 17.32 -21.20 2.65
N THR A 38 17.40 -20.50 1.52
CA THR A 38 17.81 -19.09 1.47
C THR A 38 16.62 -18.18 1.69
N VAL A 39 16.74 -17.19 2.57
CA VAL A 39 15.84 -16.02 2.49
C VAL A 39 16.31 -15.19 1.31
N GLU A 40 15.47 -15.10 0.27
CA GLU A 40 15.77 -14.48 -1.03
C GLU A 40 15.84 -12.94 -0.95
N LYS A 41 16.76 -12.45 -0.11
CA LYS A 41 17.07 -11.04 0.12
C LYS A 41 18.58 -10.90 0.33
N ASP A 42 19.23 -10.14 -0.54
CA ASP A 42 20.64 -9.77 -0.34
C ASP A 42 20.72 -8.80 0.84
N LEU A 43 21.47 -9.17 1.88
CA LEU A 43 21.58 -8.41 3.10
C LEU A 43 22.35 -7.08 2.92
N TYR A 44 23.01 -6.89 1.78
CA TYR A 44 23.61 -5.62 1.35
C TYR A 44 22.75 -4.83 0.35
N LEU A 45 21.53 -5.29 0.04
CA LEU A 45 20.61 -4.62 -0.88
C LEU A 45 21.25 -4.31 -2.24
N HIS A 46 22.08 -5.22 -2.75
CA HIS A 46 22.76 -5.11 -4.05
C HIS A 46 23.66 -3.87 -4.19
N SER A 47 24.05 -3.26 -3.08
CA SER A 47 24.80 -1.99 -3.02
C SER A 47 26.28 -2.17 -2.63
N ASP A 48 26.73 -3.41 -2.43
CA ASP A 48 28.11 -3.78 -2.08
C ASP A 48 28.68 -4.76 -3.13
N GLU A 49 30.01 -4.80 -3.29
CA GLU A 49 30.69 -5.75 -4.18
C GLU A 49 30.59 -7.20 -3.67
N ARG A 50 30.27 -7.37 -2.38
CA ARG A 50 29.94 -8.64 -1.74
C ARG A 50 28.44 -8.77 -1.59
N THR A 51 27.94 -10.01 -1.62
CA THR A 51 26.56 -10.31 -1.23
C THR A 51 26.58 -11.10 0.08
N ALA A 52 25.50 -10.98 0.86
CA ALA A 52 25.31 -11.80 2.04
C ALA A 52 23.87 -12.30 2.09
N TRP A 53 23.68 -13.55 2.52
CA TRP A 53 22.38 -14.21 2.49
C TRP A 53 22.10 -14.94 3.79
N LEU A 54 20.86 -14.85 4.26
CA LEU A 54 20.41 -15.61 5.43
C LEU A 54 20.01 -17.02 5.01
N ARG A 55 20.66 -18.02 5.59
CA ARG A 55 20.38 -19.45 5.40
C ARG A 55 19.67 -19.99 6.61
N LEU A 56 18.56 -20.68 6.38
CA LEU A 56 17.72 -21.29 7.40
C LEU A 56 17.71 -22.79 7.22
N LYS A 57 17.94 -23.53 8.30
CA LYS A 57 17.68 -24.96 8.35
C LYS A 57 16.34 -25.18 9.01
N HIS A 58 15.45 -25.90 8.35
CA HIS A 58 14.17 -26.28 8.92
C HIS A 58 13.91 -27.78 8.79
N GLU A 59 13.06 -28.30 9.65
CA GLU A 59 12.57 -29.68 9.61
C GLU A 59 11.06 -29.66 9.81
N ARG A 60 10.36 -30.63 9.23
CA ARG A 60 8.91 -30.75 9.43
C ARG A 60 8.63 -31.25 10.85
N ARG A 61 7.62 -30.70 11.52
CA ARG A 61 7.22 -31.07 12.89
C ARG A 61 7.01 -32.56 13.08
N ARG A 62 6.46 -33.23 12.06
CA ARG A 62 6.23 -34.69 12.02
C ARG A 62 7.50 -35.54 11.91
N GLU A 63 8.60 -34.94 11.48
CA GLU A 63 9.91 -35.58 11.31
C GLU A 63 10.81 -35.37 12.54
N LEU A 64 10.41 -34.51 13.48
CA LEU A 64 11.14 -34.23 14.72
C LEU A 64 10.77 -35.19 15.86
N THR A 65 11.77 -35.57 16.64
CA THR A 65 11.70 -36.36 17.88
C THR A 65 12.01 -35.49 19.09
N LYS A 66 11.74 -35.99 20.31
CA LYS A 66 12.05 -35.25 21.56
C LYS A 66 13.55 -35.04 21.80
N GLU A 67 14.41 -35.72 21.05
CA GLU A 67 15.86 -35.58 21.17
C GLU A 67 16.42 -34.53 20.21
N ASP A 68 15.65 -34.14 19.18
CA ASP A 68 16.08 -33.14 18.21
C ASP A 68 16.11 -31.74 18.82
N LEU A 69 17.13 -30.97 18.48
CA LEU A 69 17.29 -29.59 18.92
C LEU A 69 16.65 -28.62 17.92
N VAL A 70 15.78 -27.76 18.42
CA VAL A 70 15.11 -26.70 17.66
C VAL A 70 15.50 -25.33 18.20
N VAL A 71 15.50 -24.32 17.33
CA VAL A 71 15.74 -22.93 17.73
C VAL A 71 14.51 -22.42 18.47
N VAL A 72 14.71 -21.95 19.70
CA VAL A 72 13.67 -21.33 20.54
C VAL A 72 13.92 -19.84 20.78
N GLY A 73 15.16 -19.38 20.58
CA GLY A 73 15.54 -17.99 20.75
C GLY A 73 16.60 -17.55 19.75
N ILE A 74 16.50 -16.30 19.31
CA ILE A 74 17.45 -15.63 18.42
C ILE A 74 17.73 -14.24 19.00
N LYS A 75 19.00 -13.89 19.13
CA LYS A 75 19.47 -12.56 19.57
C LYS A 75 20.53 -12.07 18.60
N ILE A 76 20.60 -10.75 18.44
CA ILE A 76 21.69 -10.09 17.72
C ILE A 76 22.46 -9.22 18.71
N GLY A 77 23.79 -9.20 18.62
CA GLY A 77 24.67 -8.40 19.47
C GLY A 77 25.63 -9.23 20.32
N LYS A 78 26.44 -8.55 21.14
CA LYS A 78 27.40 -9.21 22.03
C LYS A 78 26.67 -9.84 23.22
N LEU A 79 26.88 -11.14 23.44
CA LEU A 79 26.56 -11.82 24.70
C LEU A 79 27.37 -11.16 25.83
N GLN A 80 26.72 -10.69 26.90
CA GLN A 80 27.41 -10.08 28.03
C GLN A 80 27.85 -11.18 28.99
N SER A 81 29.15 -11.51 28.95
CA SER A 81 29.79 -12.71 29.51
C SER A 81 29.66 -12.95 31.03
N THR A 82 28.76 -12.29 31.76
CA THR A 82 28.69 -12.34 33.24
C THR A 82 27.54 -13.18 33.80
N ASN A 83 26.61 -13.68 32.97
CA ASN A 83 25.47 -14.47 33.45
C ASN A 83 25.59 -15.95 33.06
N ALA A 84 25.52 -16.86 34.03
CA ALA A 84 25.57 -18.31 33.82
C ALA A 84 24.48 -18.86 32.88
N THR A 85 23.42 -18.08 32.63
CA THR A 85 22.35 -18.38 31.67
C THR A 85 22.73 -18.15 30.20
N GLU A 86 23.89 -17.55 29.90
CA GLU A 86 24.36 -17.31 28.53
C GLU A 86 25.18 -18.48 27.96
N ALA A 87 25.64 -19.43 28.78
CA ALA A 87 26.44 -20.57 28.34
C ALA A 87 25.72 -21.50 27.34
N ASP A 88 24.39 -21.46 27.31
CA ASP A 88 23.55 -22.26 26.41
C ASP A 88 23.32 -21.62 25.02
N TRP A 89 23.81 -20.39 24.80
CA TRP A 89 23.65 -19.69 23.52
C TRP A 89 24.83 -19.97 22.59
N GLU A 90 24.52 -20.33 21.35
CA GLU A 90 25.51 -20.62 20.33
C GLU A 90 25.69 -19.42 19.39
N SER A 91 26.94 -18.99 19.20
CA SER A 91 27.26 -17.91 18.27
C SER A 91 27.20 -18.37 16.80
N ARG A 92 26.80 -17.45 15.93
CA ARG A 92 26.81 -17.56 14.47
C ARG A 92 27.37 -16.25 13.89
N PRO A 93 27.91 -16.27 12.65
CA PRO A 93 28.35 -15.05 11.98
C PRO A 93 27.25 -13.97 11.89
N GLY A 94 27.64 -12.70 11.72
CA GLY A 94 26.70 -11.58 11.61
C GLY A 94 26.16 -11.10 12.97
N GLY A 95 26.84 -11.45 14.06
CA GLY A 95 26.45 -11.10 15.43
C GLY A 95 25.23 -11.88 15.95
N ILE A 96 24.86 -12.98 15.29
CA ILE A 96 23.72 -13.82 15.66
C ILE A 96 24.11 -14.74 16.82
N SER A 97 23.23 -14.87 17.80
CA SER A 97 23.28 -15.92 18.82
C SER A 97 21.96 -16.67 18.84
N ILE A 98 22.00 -18.00 18.80
CA ILE A 98 20.81 -18.85 18.84
C ILE A 98 20.75 -19.67 20.13
N LEU A 99 19.56 -19.83 20.68
CA LEU A 99 19.28 -20.76 21.77
C LEU A 99 18.53 -21.96 21.20
N ARG A 100 19.08 -23.15 21.38
CA ARG A 100 18.45 -24.39 20.97
C ARG A 100 18.02 -25.22 22.16
N ARG A 101 16.86 -25.87 22.07
CA ARG A 101 16.33 -26.78 23.08
C ARG A 101 15.76 -28.02 22.42
N LYS A 102 15.64 -29.10 23.21
CA LYS A 102 14.94 -30.31 22.79
C LYS A 102 13.52 -29.96 22.34
N TYR A 103 13.11 -30.53 21.22
CA TYR A 103 11.79 -30.29 20.64
C TYR A 103 10.69 -30.80 21.57
N ASP A 104 9.75 -29.92 21.88
CA ASP A 104 8.50 -30.26 22.55
C ASP A 104 7.34 -29.90 21.64
N ALA A 105 6.63 -30.92 21.16
CA ALA A 105 5.47 -30.77 20.28
C ALA A 105 4.32 -29.97 20.91
N ASN A 106 4.28 -29.87 22.25
CA ASN A 106 3.27 -29.09 22.98
C ASN A 106 3.70 -27.64 23.25
N SER A 107 4.94 -27.28 22.92
CA SER A 107 5.49 -25.95 23.17
C SER A 107 5.27 -25.01 21.98
N PHE A 108 4.95 -23.75 22.29
CA PHE A 108 4.92 -22.66 21.31
C PHE A 108 6.24 -21.87 21.24
N GLU A 109 7.26 -22.29 21.99
CA GLU A 109 8.56 -21.61 22.07
C GLU A 109 9.43 -21.81 20.82
N ALA A 110 9.11 -22.77 19.96
CA ALA A 110 9.91 -23.03 18.76
C ALA A 110 9.74 -21.91 17.72
N VAL A 111 10.86 -21.44 17.17
CA VAL A 111 10.87 -20.54 16.02
C VAL A 111 10.43 -21.33 14.79
N THR A 112 9.39 -20.86 14.10
CA THR A 112 8.84 -21.51 12.90
C THR A 112 9.17 -20.77 11.62
N SER A 113 9.53 -19.49 11.71
CA SER A 113 9.96 -18.70 10.56
C SER A 113 10.89 -17.57 10.97
N VAL A 114 11.81 -17.24 10.07
CA VAL A 114 12.70 -16.08 10.16
C VAL A 114 12.69 -15.42 8.78
N ASP A 115 12.68 -14.10 8.78
CA ASP A 115 12.71 -13.28 7.58
C ASP A 115 13.57 -12.03 7.88
N VAL A 116 13.84 -11.21 6.86
CA VAL A 116 14.67 -10.01 6.97
C VAL A 116 13.91 -8.79 6.49
N LEU A 117 13.94 -7.73 7.28
CA LEU A 117 13.44 -6.41 6.92
C LEU A 117 14.56 -5.38 7.06
N PHE A 118 14.49 -4.29 6.30
CA PHE A 118 15.59 -3.35 6.15
C PHE A 118 15.21 -1.94 6.59
N GLY A 119 16.16 -1.27 7.24
CA GLY A 119 16.01 0.10 7.72
C GLY A 119 15.99 0.21 9.25
N ALA A 120 16.39 1.38 9.76
CA ALA A 120 16.26 1.70 11.18
C ALA A 120 14.77 1.83 11.60
N ASP A 121 13.93 2.21 10.65
CA ASP A 121 12.48 2.42 10.71
C ASP A 121 11.66 1.19 10.30
N ALA A 122 12.30 0.03 10.07
CA ALA A 122 11.61 -1.19 9.67
C ALA A 122 10.59 -1.64 10.72
N VAL A 123 9.41 -2.06 10.26
CA VAL A 123 8.33 -2.60 11.09
C VAL A 123 7.79 -3.89 10.49
N ASP A 124 7.34 -4.81 11.35
CA ASP A 124 6.66 -6.03 10.91
C ASP A 124 5.21 -6.03 11.41
N PRO A 125 4.23 -5.74 10.55
CA PRO A 125 2.83 -5.71 10.93
C PRO A 125 2.17 -7.10 10.87
N ARG A 126 2.90 -8.17 10.51
CA ARG A 126 2.35 -9.51 10.43
C ARG A 126 2.04 -10.06 11.84
N PRO A 127 0.91 -10.75 12.06
CA PRO A 127 0.59 -11.32 13.37
C PRO A 127 1.63 -12.33 13.82
N GLN A 128 1.99 -12.29 15.11
CA GLN A 128 2.97 -13.19 15.75
C GLN A 128 4.43 -13.04 15.28
N TRP A 129 4.72 -12.09 14.40
CA TRP A 129 6.08 -11.75 14.02
C TRP A 129 6.64 -10.67 14.95
N ASN A 130 7.91 -10.82 15.32
CA ASN A 130 8.62 -9.88 16.16
C ASN A 130 9.94 -9.51 15.47
N ILE A 131 10.08 -8.24 15.11
CA ILE A 131 11.34 -7.70 14.60
C ILE A 131 12.34 -7.51 15.75
N LEU A 132 13.58 -7.96 15.55
CA LEU A 132 14.66 -7.78 16.51
C LEU A 132 15.19 -6.33 16.44
N GLN A 133 15.37 -5.73 17.63
CA GLN A 133 15.78 -4.34 17.79
C GLN A 133 17.25 -4.08 17.42
N GLU A 134 18.07 -5.13 17.41
CA GLU A 134 19.47 -5.05 16.99
C GLU A 134 19.59 -5.55 15.55
N ALA A 135 20.35 -4.84 14.73
CA ALA A 135 20.60 -5.19 13.33
C ALA A 135 21.79 -6.15 13.19
N LEU A 136 21.80 -6.92 12.11
CA LEU A 136 22.90 -7.83 11.78
C LEU A 136 24.23 -7.08 11.66
N GLN A 137 25.29 -7.66 12.23
CA GLN A 137 26.64 -7.09 12.21
C GLN A 137 27.34 -7.49 10.91
N LEU A 138 27.00 -6.81 9.82
CA LEU A 138 27.46 -7.14 8.45
C LEU A 138 28.64 -6.29 7.97
N GLU A 139 29.05 -5.28 8.73
CA GLU A 139 30.09 -4.32 8.32
C GLU A 139 29.78 -3.65 6.97
N ALA A 140 28.50 -3.34 6.72
CA ALA A 140 28.03 -2.70 5.50
C ALA A 140 28.54 -1.24 5.39
N ALA A 141 28.70 -0.76 4.15
CA ALA A 141 29.06 0.63 3.88
C ALA A 141 28.02 1.62 4.45
N PRO A 142 28.44 2.83 4.86
CA PRO A 142 27.51 3.88 5.28
C PRO A 142 26.46 4.16 4.20
N GLY A 143 25.20 4.28 4.61
CA GLY A 143 24.08 4.57 3.70
C GLY A 143 23.29 3.34 3.24
N ILE A 144 23.82 2.12 3.40
CA ILE A 144 23.04 0.89 3.17
C ILE A 144 22.07 0.68 4.35
N PRO A 145 20.75 0.58 4.10
CA PRO A 145 19.79 0.28 5.16
C PRO A 145 20.14 -0.99 5.94
N VAL A 146 20.11 -0.90 7.27
CA VAL A 146 20.49 -2.02 8.15
C VAL A 146 19.54 -3.22 8.01
N ALA A 147 20.07 -4.44 7.95
CA ALA A 147 19.28 -5.66 7.90
C ALA A 147 18.88 -6.13 9.32
N ARG A 148 17.58 -6.35 9.54
CA ARG A 148 17.00 -6.79 10.82
C ARG A 148 16.28 -8.11 10.65
N LEU A 149 16.53 -9.04 11.56
CA LEU A 149 15.76 -10.28 11.59
C LEU A 149 14.37 -10.02 12.17
N THR A 150 13.36 -10.62 11.57
CA THR A 150 12.02 -10.75 12.14
C THR A 150 11.66 -12.22 12.28
N ILE A 151 11.10 -12.59 13.43
CA ILE A 151 10.95 -13.98 13.85
C ILE A 151 9.51 -14.28 14.23
N ARG A 152 9.04 -15.48 13.87
CA ARG A 152 7.75 -16.01 14.30
C ARG A 152 7.93 -17.24 15.16
N HIS A 153 7.23 -17.27 16.28
CA HIS A 153 7.15 -18.41 17.20
C HIS A 153 5.83 -19.15 17.06
N GLY A 154 5.87 -20.46 17.27
CA GLY A 154 4.68 -21.30 17.24
C GLY A 154 4.05 -21.40 15.85
N SER A 155 2.89 -22.03 15.77
CA SER A 155 2.19 -22.24 14.49
C SER A 155 1.61 -20.93 13.95
N ARG A 156 1.65 -20.76 12.62
CA ARG A 156 0.97 -19.67 11.92
C ARG A 156 -0.52 -19.73 12.27
N LYS A 157 -1.06 -18.67 12.88
CA LYS A 157 -2.51 -18.56 13.05
C LYS A 157 -3.18 -18.51 11.67
N PRO A 158 -4.28 -19.24 11.47
CA PRO A 158 -5.07 -19.10 10.25
C PRO A 158 -5.43 -17.64 10.03
N ARG A 159 -5.40 -17.21 8.78
CA ARG A 159 -5.89 -15.88 8.40
C ARG A 159 -7.34 -15.75 8.85
N ALA A 160 -7.64 -14.70 9.61
CA ALA A 160 -9.02 -14.38 9.95
C ALA A 160 -9.81 -14.13 8.65
N PRO A 161 -11.09 -14.56 8.57
CA PRO A 161 -11.92 -14.25 7.41
C PRO A 161 -11.91 -12.75 7.13
N THR A 162 -11.81 -12.37 5.86
CA THR A 162 -11.89 -10.97 5.44
C THR A 162 -13.22 -10.39 5.94
N ALA A 163 -13.14 -9.33 6.74
CA ALA A 163 -14.32 -8.71 7.32
C ALA A 163 -15.20 -8.14 6.21
N LYS A 164 -16.51 -8.37 6.29
CA LYS A 164 -17.46 -7.77 5.36
C LYS A 164 -17.53 -6.27 5.63
N LEU A 165 -17.46 -5.46 4.58
CA LEU A 165 -17.62 -4.02 4.68
C LEU A 165 -19.10 -3.68 4.81
N THR A 166 -19.47 -3.05 5.92
CA THR A 166 -20.87 -2.71 6.22
C THR A 166 -20.99 -1.28 6.72
N LEU A 167 -22.16 -0.67 6.48
CA LEU A 167 -22.51 0.62 7.09
C LEU A 167 -22.42 0.57 8.62
N LYS A 168 -22.10 1.71 9.22
CA LYS A 168 -22.27 1.96 10.66
C LYS A 168 -23.75 2.01 11.04
N GLU A 169 -24.03 2.01 12.34
CA GLU A 169 -25.38 2.16 12.89
C GLU A 169 -26.08 3.45 12.45
N ASP A 170 -25.32 4.53 12.21
CA ASP A 170 -25.83 5.81 11.71
C ASP A 170 -26.04 5.85 10.18
N SER A 171 -25.90 4.70 9.51
CA SER A 171 -26.01 4.53 8.05
C SER A 171 -24.93 5.25 7.24
N THR A 172 -23.79 5.58 7.86
CA THR A 172 -22.63 6.15 7.18
C THR A 172 -21.56 5.12 6.86
N PHE A 173 -20.73 5.44 5.87
CA PHE A 173 -19.50 4.73 5.56
C PHE A 173 -18.46 5.71 5.02
N LYS A 174 -17.27 5.73 5.64
CA LYS A 174 -16.20 6.66 5.34
C LYS A 174 -15.00 5.96 4.71
N ILE A 175 -14.55 6.47 3.57
CA ILE A 175 -13.40 5.99 2.82
C ILE A 175 -12.31 7.07 2.88
N LEU A 176 -11.10 6.71 3.30
CA LEU A 176 -9.91 7.55 3.17
C LEU A 176 -9.11 7.08 1.94
N GLN A 177 -8.91 7.96 0.97
CA GLN A 177 -8.05 7.73 -0.19
C GLN A 177 -6.64 8.23 0.13
N VAL A 178 -5.68 7.32 0.18
CA VAL A 178 -4.26 7.59 0.37
C VAL A 178 -3.54 7.28 -0.94
N SER A 179 -2.78 8.25 -1.45
CA SER A 179 -2.07 8.10 -2.72
C SER A 179 -0.64 8.57 -2.58
N ASP A 180 0.27 7.98 -3.37
CA ASP A 180 1.62 8.50 -3.58
C ASP A 180 2.36 8.65 -2.25
N THR A 181 2.43 7.57 -1.46
CA THR A 181 3.16 7.58 -0.19
C THR A 181 4.66 7.49 -0.40
N HIS A 182 5.09 6.86 -1.51
CA HIS A 182 6.49 6.84 -1.96
C HIS A 182 7.45 6.36 -0.87
N MET A 183 7.07 5.28 -0.18
CA MET A 183 7.89 4.71 0.89
C MET A 183 9.13 4.05 0.29
N VAL A 184 10.26 4.13 0.99
CA VAL A 184 11.54 3.56 0.53
C VAL A 184 12.02 2.44 1.46
N THR A 185 13.07 1.75 1.05
CA THR A 185 13.82 0.86 1.95
C THR A 185 14.74 1.70 2.84
N GLY A 186 14.46 1.77 4.14
CA GLY A 186 15.03 2.79 5.03
C GLY A 186 14.20 4.06 5.09
N GLU A 187 14.77 5.17 5.54
CA GLU A 187 13.98 6.30 6.03
C GLU A 187 13.60 7.37 4.98
N GLY A 188 14.30 7.41 3.85
CA GLY A 188 14.04 8.36 2.76
C GLY A 188 14.36 9.82 3.08
N THR A 189 14.34 10.68 2.05
CA THR A 189 14.61 12.11 2.18
C THR A 189 13.47 12.92 1.59
N CYS A 190 12.96 13.88 2.36
CA CYS A 190 12.01 14.88 1.90
C CYS A 190 12.75 16.20 1.67
N GLN A 191 12.63 16.79 0.48
CA GLN A 191 13.38 18.00 0.10
C GLN A 191 12.52 19.27 -0.01
N ASP A 192 11.20 19.10 -0.05
CA ASP A 192 10.23 20.13 -0.42
C ASP A 192 9.11 20.30 0.61
N ALA A 193 9.38 19.94 1.88
CA ALA A 193 8.49 20.26 2.98
C ALA A 193 8.40 21.78 3.19
N ILE A 194 7.24 22.21 3.70
CA ILE A 194 6.95 23.59 4.08
C ILE A 194 6.25 23.62 5.45
N ASP A 195 6.42 24.70 6.21
CA ASP A 195 5.66 24.92 7.44
C ASP A 195 4.25 25.45 7.15
N ALA A 196 3.39 25.55 8.17
CA ALA A 196 2.00 25.99 8.03
C ALA A 196 1.82 27.39 7.40
N ASP A 197 2.87 28.22 7.40
CA ASP A 197 2.89 29.55 6.80
C ASP A 197 3.41 29.53 5.35
N GLY A 198 3.71 28.34 4.80
CA GLY A 198 4.26 28.15 3.46
C GLY A 198 5.77 28.36 3.35
N ARG A 199 6.49 28.50 4.47
CA ARG A 199 7.95 28.71 4.43
C ARG A 199 8.68 27.39 4.22
N PHE A 200 9.72 27.44 3.41
CA PHE A 200 10.51 26.25 3.05
C PHE A 200 11.24 25.70 4.26
N LEU A 201 11.06 24.41 4.51
CA LEU A 201 11.79 23.69 5.54
C LEU A 201 13.07 23.07 4.96
N PRO A 202 14.12 22.89 5.78
CA PRO A 202 15.31 22.15 5.38
C PRO A 202 14.97 20.68 5.10
N PRO A 203 15.84 19.95 4.36
CA PRO A 203 15.65 18.53 4.13
C PRO A 203 15.45 17.74 5.43
N SER A 204 14.55 16.77 5.39
CA SER A 204 14.17 15.97 6.54
C SER A 204 13.94 14.51 6.15
N VAL A 205 13.72 13.67 7.15
CA VAL A 205 13.47 12.24 6.96
C VAL A 205 12.03 12.02 6.48
N ALA A 206 11.84 11.34 5.35
CA ALA A 206 10.55 11.27 4.65
C ALA A 206 9.55 10.33 5.32
N ASP A 207 9.88 9.05 5.42
CA ASP A 207 8.92 7.99 5.76
C ASP A 207 8.29 8.16 7.15
N PRO A 208 9.03 8.58 8.21
CA PRO A 208 8.44 8.92 9.50
C PRO A 208 7.45 10.08 9.43
N LEU A 209 7.67 11.08 8.56
CA LEU A 209 6.71 12.19 8.35
C LEU A 209 5.45 11.69 7.64
N THR A 210 5.59 10.84 6.62
CA THR A 210 4.45 10.18 5.95
C THR A 210 3.61 9.39 6.96
N VAL A 211 4.25 8.52 7.75
CA VAL A 211 3.57 7.68 8.76
C VAL A 211 2.91 8.54 9.84
N LYS A 212 3.57 9.63 10.26
CA LYS A 212 3.00 10.57 11.22
C LYS A 212 1.75 11.26 10.67
N PHE A 213 1.82 11.84 9.48
CA PHE A 213 0.69 12.52 8.86
C PHE A 213 -0.48 11.55 8.62
N LEU A 214 -0.20 10.36 8.07
CA LEU A 214 -1.21 9.31 7.89
C LEU A 214 -1.83 8.92 9.23
N GLY A 215 -1.02 8.64 10.26
CA GLY A 215 -1.51 8.29 11.59
C GLY A 215 -2.43 9.35 12.19
N GLU A 216 -2.07 10.62 12.06
CA GLU A 216 -2.88 11.74 12.49
C GLU A 216 -4.22 11.85 11.75
N VAL A 217 -4.24 11.61 10.43
CA VAL A 217 -5.48 11.59 9.64
C VAL A 217 -6.36 10.40 10.04
N LEU A 218 -5.77 9.22 10.24
CA LEU A 218 -6.50 8.02 10.69
C LEU A 218 -7.19 8.26 12.04
N ASP A 219 -6.49 8.90 12.99
CA ASP A 219 -7.03 9.19 14.31
C ASP A 219 -8.16 10.24 14.27
N ARG A 220 -8.05 11.24 13.38
CA ARG A 220 -9.06 12.29 13.22
C ARG A 220 -10.29 11.81 12.46
N GLU A 221 -10.09 11.08 11.36
CA GLU A 221 -11.18 10.67 10.48
C GLU A 221 -11.87 9.39 10.90
N GLN A 222 -11.15 8.46 11.53
CA GLN A 222 -11.66 7.13 11.86
C GLN A 222 -12.41 6.49 10.66
N PRO A 223 -11.72 6.31 9.51
CA PRO A 223 -12.33 5.76 8.31
C PRO A 223 -12.72 4.29 8.50
N ASP A 224 -13.75 3.88 7.77
CA ASP A 224 -14.21 2.48 7.72
C ASP A 224 -13.41 1.64 6.72
N LEU A 225 -12.81 2.32 5.74
CA LEU A 225 -11.94 1.73 4.74
C LEU A 225 -10.86 2.75 4.35
N VAL A 226 -9.62 2.28 4.23
CA VAL A 226 -8.57 3.04 3.53
C VAL A 226 -8.33 2.43 2.16
N LEU A 227 -8.27 3.26 1.13
CA LEU A 227 -7.90 2.86 -0.23
C LEU A 227 -6.54 3.47 -0.57
N PHE A 228 -5.54 2.63 -0.80
CA PHE A 228 -4.27 3.03 -1.38
C PHE A 228 -4.41 3.06 -2.91
N THR A 229 -4.26 4.25 -3.52
CA THR A 229 -4.49 4.47 -4.96
C THR A 229 -3.21 4.53 -5.79
N GLY A 230 -2.28 3.63 -5.52
CA GLY A 230 -0.99 3.52 -6.23
C GLY A 230 0.17 4.26 -5.55
N ASP A 231 1.38 3.95 -6.02
CA ASP A 231 2.66 4.48 -5.57
C ASP A 231 2.83 4.45 -4.05
N GLN A 232 2.58 3.26 -3.51
CA GLN A 232 2.88 3.00 -2.11
C GLN A 232 4.40 2.98 -1.89
N VAL A 233 5.14 2.40 -2.83
CA VAL A 233 6.61 2.36 -2.81
C VAL A 233 7.20 3.28 -3.88
N HIS A 234 8.36 3.83 -3.57
CA HIS A 234 9.11 4.72 -4.47
C HIS A 234 9.75 3.94 -5.62
N HIS A 235 10.12 4.65 -6.70
CA HIS A 235 10.76 4.08 -7.88
C HIS A 235 12.12 3.40 -7.64
N ASP A 236 12.80 3.76 -6.56
CA ASP A 236 14.09 3.18 -6.18
C ASP A 236 13.96 2.49 -4.84
N VAL A 237 13.46 1.26 -4.88
CA VAL A 237 13.16 0.45 -3.69
C VAL A 237 13.86 -0.92 -3.78
N PRO A 238 14.98 -1.12 -3.07
CA PRO A 238 15.70 -2.40 -3.12
C PRO A 238 14.99 -3.54 -2.37
N ASP A 239 14.09 -3.26 -1.43
CA ASP A 239 13.18 -4.23 -0.80
C ASP A 239 11.77 -3.65 -0.65
N SER A 240 10.86 -3.97 -1.59
CA SER A 240 9.48 -3.47 -1.57
C SER A 240 8.72 -3.86 -0.30
N GLN A 241 9.03 -5.02 0.29
CA GLN A 241 8.31 -5.50 1.49
C GLN A 241 8.53 -4.60 2.70
N SER A 242 9.78 -4.19 2.96
CA SER A 242 10.12 -3.29 4.07
C SER A 242 9.43 -1.93 3.91
N ALA A 243 9.37 -1.41 2.68
CA ALA A 243 8.67 -0.17 2.36
C ALA A 243 7.15 -0.29 2.57
N MET A 244 6.49 -1.29 1.96
CA MET A 244 5.06 -1.53 2.08
C MET A 244 4.60 -1.74 3.52
N PHE A 245 5.38 -2.44 4.34
CA PHE A 245 5.02 -2.72 5.73
C PHE A 245 4.89 -1.47 6.57
N LYS A 246 5.69 -0.43 6.31
CA LYS A 246 5.62 0.84 7.03
C LYS A 246 4.30 1.58 6.80
N VAL A 247 3.79 1.61 5.57
CA VAL A 247 2.56 2.36 5.27
C VAL A 247 1.30 1.65 5.75
N VAL A 248 1.28 0.31 5.78
CA VAL A 248 0.11 -0.47 6.24
C VAL A 248 0.09 -0.71 7.76
N ALA A 249 1.24 -0.65 8.44
CA ALA A 249 1.33 -0.88 9.89
C ALA A 249 0.42 0.03 10.74
N PRO A 250 0.29 1.34 10.47
CA PRO A 250 -0.63 2.21 11.21
C PRO A 250 -2.10 1.79 11.12
N LEU A 251 -2.52 1.20 9.99
CA LEU A 251 -3.89 0.75 9.75
C LEU A 251 -4.14 -0.58 10.47
N ILE A 252 -3.18 -1.51 10.35
CA ILE A 252 -3.24 -2.82 11.01
C ILE A 252 -3.30 -2.65 12.53
N LYS A 253 -2.49 -1.73 13.09
CA LYS A 253 -2.53 -1.39 14.52
C LYS A 253 -3.90 -0.88 14.98
N ARG A 254 -4.62 -0.19 14.09
CA ARG A 254 -5.96 0.38 14.35
C ARG A 254 -7.10 -0.56 13.94
N SER A 255 -6.79 -1.74 13.43
CA SER A 255 -7.78 -2.70 12.91
C SER A 255 -8.68 -2.12 11.81
N ILE A 256 -8.15 -1.20 11.00
CA ILE A 256 -8.91 -0.55 9.93
C ILE A 256 -8.79 -1.41 8.66
N PRO A 257 -9.91 -1.82 8.03
CA PRO A 257 -9.91 -2.45 6.72
C PRO A 257 -9.23 -1.59 5.65
N TRP A 258 -8.49 -2.21 4.75
CA TRP A 258 -7.80 -1.47 3.69
C TRP A 258 -7.68 -2.28 2.40
N ALA A 259 -7.60 -1.56 1.28
CA ALA A 259 -7.37 -2.13 -0.05
C ALA A 259 -6.33 -1.31 -0.79
N ALA A 260 -5.72 -1.88 -1.83
CA ALA A 260 -4.67 -1.23 -2.60
C ALA A 260 -4.79 -1.57 -4.09
N ILE A 261 -4.50 -0.57 -4.93
CA ILE A 261 -4.14 -0.73 -6.34
C ILE A 261 -2.70 -0.25 -6.54
N PHE A 262 -2.10 -0.67 -7.65
CA PHE A 262 -0.72 -0.31 -7.98
C PHE A 262 -0.65 0.97 -8.80
N GLY A 263 0.44 1.70 -8.59
CA GLY A 263 0.89 2.75 -9.48
C GLY A 263 2.06 2.30 -10.36
N ASN A 264 2.64 3.27 -11.09
CA ASN A 264 3.78 3.01 -11.96
C ASN A 264 5.06 2.79 -11.15
N HIS A 265 5.29 3.58 -10.09
CA HIS A 265 6.50 3.51 -9.29
C HIS A 265 6.56 2.24 -8.44
N ASP A 266 5.40 1.63 -8.14
CA ASP A 266 5.35 0.41 -7.34
C ASP A 266 6.22 -0.73 -7.91
N THR A 267 6.43 -0.80 -9.23
CA THR A 267 7.25 -1.83 -9.88
C THR A 267 8.37 -1.31 -10.76
N GLU A 268 8.64 0.00 -10.75
CA GLU A 268 9.66 0.59 -11.61
C GLU A 268 11.08 0.24 -11.18
N GLY A 269 11.31 0.09 -9.87
CA GLY A 269 12.64 -0.19 -9.34
C GLY A 269 13.23 -1.48 -9.85
N LYS A 270 14.53 -1.45 -10.20
CA LYS A 270 15.29 -2.61 -10.69
C LYS A 270 15.15 -3.87 -9.81
N HIS A 271 15.05 -3.66 -8.51
CA HIS A 271 14.94 -4.71 -7.49
C HIS A 271 13.54 -4.77 -6.84
N ALA A 272 12.60 -3.97 -7.34
CA ALA A 272 11.23 -3.98 -6.86
C ALA A 272 10.57 -5.35 -7.14
N LEU A 273 9.75 -5.81 -6.20
CA LEU A 273 8.94 -7.00 -6.41
C LEU A 273 7.91 -6.75 -7.52
N SER A 274 7.61 -7.75 -8.35
CA SER A 274 6.51 -7.64 -9.32
C SER A 274 5.16 -7.36 -8.65
N ARG A 275 4.20 -6.74 -9.36
CA ARG A 275 2.81 -6.49 -8.88
C ARG A 275 2.17 -7.75 -8.29
N LYS A 276 2.38 -8.92 -8.91
CA LYS A 276 1.87 -10.22 -8.42
C LYS A 276 2.49 -10.62 -7.09
N ALA A 277 3.81 -10.44 -6.92
CA ALA A 277 4.50 -10.75 -5.67
C ALA A 277 4.09 -9.78 -4.55
N GLN A 278 3.99 -8.48 -4.85
CA GLN A 278 3.49 -7.49 -3.90
C GLN A 278 2.04 -7.76 -3.50
N MET A 279 1.16 -8.04 -4.45
CA MET A 279 -0.24 -8.39 -4.17
C MET A 279 -0.35 -9.64 -3.30
N SER A 280 0.53 -10.63 -3.51
CA SER A 280 0.60 -11.82 -2.67
C SER A 280 0.91 -11.50 -1.21
N ILE A 281 1.80 -10.53 -0.98
CA ILE A 281 2.11 -10.02 0.36
C ILE A 281 0.91 -9.26 0.92
N LEU A 282 0.41 -8.26 0.18
CA LEU A 282 -0.65 -7.35 0.63
C LEU A 282 -1.95 -8.09 0.95
N GLN A 283 -2.36 -9.06 0.14
CA GLN A 283 -3.57 -9.82 0.40
C GLN A 283 -3.47 -10.63 1.69
N ASP A 284 -2.28 -11.08 2.10
CA ASP A 284 -2.08 -11.96 3.26
C ASP A 284 -1.98 -11.20 4.59
N LEU A 285 -1.89 -9.87 4.55
CA LEU A 285 -1.82 -9.02 5.74
C LEU A 285 -3.18 -8.86 6.44
N PRO A 286 -3.19 -8.58 7.76
CA PRO A 286 -4.42 -8.33 8.51
C PRO A 286 -5.24 -7.18 7.93
N PHE A 287 -6.57 -7.33 7.99
CA PHE A 287 -7.56 -6.34 7.55
C PHE A 287 -7.51 -5.99 6.05
N SER A 288 -6.68 -6.70 5.27
CA SER A 288 -6.58 -6.52 3.82
C SER A 288 -7.83 -7.03 3.09
N GLN A 289 -8.33 -6.17 2.20
CA GLN A 289 -9.36 -6.41 1.20
C GLN A 289 -8.75 -6.55 -0.21
N CYS A 290 -7.43 -6.64 -0.32
CA CYS A 290 -6.74 -6.73 -1.61
C CYS A 290 -6.98 -8.08 -2.28
N HIS A 291 -7.17 -8.04 -3.60
CA HIS A 291 -7.32 -9.24 -4.42
C HIS A 291 -6.52 -9.10 -5.72
N PRO A 292 -5.91 -10.19 -6.24
CA PRO A 292 -5.17 -10.13 -7.49
C PRO A 292 -6.06 -9.92 -8.72
N GLY A 293 -7.36 -10.15 -8.58
CA GLY A 293 -8.30 -10.11 -9.69
C GLY A 293 -8.28 -11.38 -10.54
N PRO A 294 -9.10 -11.43 -11.59
CA PRO A 294 -9.17 -12.56 -12.50
C PRO A 294 -7.90 -12.68 -13.37
N HIS A 295 -7.32 -13.88 -13.44
CA HIS A 295 -6.07 -14.15 -14.19
C HIS A 295 -6.13 -13.91 -15.72
N HIS A 296 -7.33 -13.75 -16.29
CA HIS A 296 -7.53 -13.53 -17.73
C HIS A 296 -7.77 -12.06 -18.10
N VAL A 297 -7.66 -11.15 -17.13
CA VAL A 297 -7.77 -9.71 -17.33
C VAL A 297 -6.37 -9.11 -17.19
N ASP A 298 -6.01 -8.21 -18.08
CA ASP A 298 -4.71 -7.55 -18.08
C ASP A 298 -4.46 -6.79 -16.77
N GLY A 299 -3.21 -6.77 -16.32
CA GLY A 299 -2.81 -6.18 -15.04
C GLY A 299 -2.99 -7.12 -13.83
N THR A 300 -2.72 -6.61 -12.63
CA THR A 300 -2.89 -7.29 -11.33
C THR A 300 -3.53 -6.31 -10.36
N GLY A 301 -4.58 -6.74 -9.66
CA GLY A 301 -5.33 -5.84 -8.78
C GLY A 301 -6.57 -5.22 -9.44
N ASN A 302 -7.13 -5.89 -10.46
CA ASN A 302 -8.46 -5.58 -10.98
C ASN A 302 -9.52 -6.33 -10.16
N TYR A 303 -10.18 -5.65 -9.22
CA TYR A 303 -11.19 -6.26 -8.35
C TYR A 303 -12.25 -5.25 -7.94
N TYR A 304 -13.28 -5.72 -7.22
CA TYR A 304 -14.30 -4.84 -6.68
C TYR A 304 -14.58 -5.18 -5.21
N LEU A 305 -15.03 -4.17 -4.48
CA LEU A 305 -15.50 -4.31 -3.10
C LEU A 305 -16.94 -3.84 -3.02
N GLN A 306 -17.75 -4.51 -2.20
CA GLN A 306 -19.13 -4.12 -1.93
C GLN A 306 -19.30 -3.70 -0.49
N ILE A 307 -19.89 -2.54 -0.27
CA ILE A 307 -20.31 -2.07 1.03
C ILE A 307 -21.79 -2.37 1.16
N HIS A 308 -22.15 -3.07 2.23
CA HIS A 308 -23.51 -3.52 2.45
C HIS A 308 -24.18 -2.73 3.57
N ASP A 309 -25.46 -2.44 3.37
CA ASP A 309 -26.35 -2.16 4.50
C ASP A 309 -26.70 -3.51 5.16
N PRO A 310 -26.49 -3.70 6.48
CA PRO A 310 -26.82 -4.93 7.18
C PRO A 310 -28.27 -5.42 7.00
N ALA A 311 -29.21 -4.50 6.75
CA ALA A 311 -30.63 -4.80 6.56
C ALA A 311 -31.04 -4.98 5.08
N LYS A 312 -30.18 -4.65 4.11
CA LYS A 312 -30.50 -4.57 2.68
C LYS A 312 -29.41 -5.22 1.80
N SER A 313 -29.36 -4.83 0.51
CA SER A 313 -28.33 -5.22 -0.47
C SER A 313 -27.10 -4.31 -0.42
N SER A 314 -26.16 -4.48 -1.36
CA SER A 314 -25.04 -3.53 -1.55
C SER A 314 -25.58 -2.11 -1.75
N VAL A 315 -24.94 -1.12 -1.12
CA VAL A 315 -25.24 0.33 -1.21
C VAL A 315 -24.12 1.11 -1.89
N LEU A 316 -22.91 0.55 -1.96
CA LEU A 316 -21.78 1.14 -2.66
C LEU A 316 -20.89 0.04 -3.22
N ASP A 317 -20.66 0.08 -4.54
CA ASP A 317 -19.69 -0.79 -5.21
C ASP A 317 -18.43 0.04 -5.54
N LEU A 318 -17.26 -0.45 -5.13
CA LEU A 318 -15.97 0.15 -5.45
C LEU A 318 -15.28 -0.72 -6.50
N TYR A 319 -14.93 -0.15 -7.65
CA TYR A 319 -14.13 -0.80 -8.68
C TYR A 319 -12.68 -0.32 -8.56
N LEU A 320 -11.75 -1.27 -8.47
CA LEU A 320 -10.33 -1.03 -8.31
C LEU A 320 -9.63 -1.59 -9.54
N LEU A 321 -8.88 -0.75 -10.26
CA LEU A 321 -8.26 -1.10 -11.52
C LEU A 321 -6.75 -0.87 -11.49
N ASP A 322 -6.03 -1.78 -12.14
CA ASP A 322 -4.61 -1.60 -12.46
C ASP A 322 -4.50 -0.69 -13.69
N SER A 323 -3.94 0.51 -13.51
CA SER A 323 -3.67 1.45 -14.59
C SER A 323 -2.31 1.23 -15.26
N HIS A 324 -1.62 0.13 -14.96
CA HIS A 324 -0.33 -0.27 -15.52
C HIS A 324 0.81 0.69 -15.16
N GLU A 325 1.79 0.83 -16.07
CA GLU A 325 3.05 1.53 -15.90
C GLU A 325 3.37 2.42 -17.10
N GLN A 326 4.45 3.20 -16.98
CA GLN A 326 5.02 3.92 -18.11
C GLN A 326 5.50 2.93 -19.18
N ILE A 327 5.22 3.24 -20.45
CA ILE A 327 5.75 2.49 -21.59
C ILE A 327 7.26 2.75 -21.64
N SER A 328 8.05 1.69 -21.89
CA SER A 328 9.52 1.73 -21.83
C SER A 328 10.15 3.00 -22.40
N SER A 329 11.06 3.61 -21.64
CA SER A 329 11.83 4.80 -22.01
C SER A 329 12.74 4.65 -23.23
N ASP A 330 12.90 3.43 -23.75
CA ASP A 330 13.65 3.17 -25.00
C ASP A 330 12.88 3.64 -26.25
N VAL A 331 11.63 4.10 -26.11
CA VAL A 331 10.87 4.75 -27.18
C VAL A 331 10.99 6.28 -27.10
N HIS A 332 10.87 6.95 -28.25
CA HIS A 332 10.78 8.42 -28.30
C HIS A 332 9.44 8.85 -27.68
N ASP A 333 9.48 9.77 -26.71
CA ASP A 333 8.35 10.27 -25.92
C ASP A 333 7.60 9.17 -25.12
N PRO A 334 8.14 8.75 -23.95
CA PRO A 334 7.53 7.68 -23.17
C PRO A 334 6.16 8.08 -22.63
N ASP A 335 5.13 7.41 -23.14
CA ASP A 335 3.72 7.53 -22.76
C ASP A 335 3.37 6.54 -21.63
N TYR A 336 2.13 6.55 -21.13
CA TYR A 336 1.64 5.57 -20.16
C TYR A 336 0.79 4.49 -20.84
N ASP A 337 0.84 3.28 -20.30
CA ASP A 337 0.09 2.17 -20.87
C ASP A 337 -1.41 2.26 -20.51
N PRO A 338 -2.35 2.41 -21.48
CA PRO A 338 -3.75 2.66 -21.15
C PRO A 338 -4.48 1.42 -20.62
N ILE A 339 -5.64 1.65 -19.98
CA ILE A 339 -6.59 0.60 -19.60
C ILE A 339 -6.95 -0.26 -20.81
N LYS A 340 -6.82 -1.58 -20.67
CA LYS A 340 -6.95 -2.55 -21.77
C LYS A 340 -8.41 -2.95 -22.03
N PRO A 341 -8.75 -3.38 -23.26
CA PRO A 341 -10.08 -3.88 -23.59
C PRO A 341 -10.59 -5.00 -22.65
N SER A 342 -9.71 -5.90 -22.19
CA SER A 342 -10.09 -6.98 -21.27
C SER A 342 -10.55 -6.45 -19.91
N GLN A 343 -9.96 -5.35 -19.42
CA GLN A 343 -10.35 -4.67 -18.19
C GLN A 343 -11.70 -3.96 -18.35
N ILE A 344 -11.91 -3.28 -19.49
CA ILE A 344 -13.18 -2.62 -19.81
C ILE A 344 -14.31 -3.66 -19.87
N GLU A 345 -14.11 -4.77 -20.59
CA GLU A 345 -15.10 -5.83 -20.70
C GLU A 345 -15.40 -6.47 -19.34
N TRP A 346 -14.36 -6.76 -18.55
CA TRP A 346 -14.51 -7.27 -17.20
C TRP A 346 -15.30 -6.31 -16.31
N PHE A 347 -14.99 -5.02 -16.36
CA PHE A 347 -15.71 -3.98 -15.62
C PHE A 347 -17.18 -3.95 -16.00
N LYS A 348 -17.52 -3.81 -17.30
CA LYS A 348 -18.91 -3.75 -17.76
C LYS A 348 -19.69 -5.00 -17.34
N ARG A 349 -19.13 -6.18 -17.58
CA ARG A 349 -19.75 -7.46 -17.18
C ARG A 349 -19.98 -7.53 -15.67
N THR A 350 -19.00 -7.10 -14.88
CA THR A 350 -19.10 -7.09 -13.42
C THR A 350 -20.19 -6.11 -12.97
N ALA A 351 -20.16 -4.86 -13.44
CA ALA A 351 -21.13 -3.83 -13.10
C ALA A 351 -22.57 -4.24 -13.44
N GLN A 352 -22.78 -4.82 -14.62
CA GLN A 352 -24.09 -5.33 -15.05
C GLN A 352 -24.57 -6.49 -14.18
N ASN A 353 -23.68 -7.42 -13.81
CA ASN A 353 -24.03 -8.54 -12.95
C ASN A 353 -24.36 -8.09 -11.53
N LEU A 354 -23.60 -7.16 -10.96
CA LEU A 354 -23.89 -6.55 -9.67
C LEU A 354 -25.21 -5.79 -9.73
N ARG A 355 -25.49 -5.04 -10.81
CA ARG A 355 -26.78 -4.35 -11.00
C ARG A 355 -27.96 -5.30 -11.01
N ARG A 356 -27.85 -6.46 -11.69
CA ARG A 356 -28.91 -7.47 -11.74
C ARG A 356 -29.15 -8.17 -10.40
N SER A 357 -28.14 -8.27 -9.53
CA SER A 357 -28.26 -8.93 -8.23
C SER A 357 -28.83 -8.03 -7.14
N ARG A 358 -28.90 -6.71 -7.36
CA ARG A 358 -29.51 -5.74 -6.44
C ARG A 358 -31.03 -5.85 -6.44
N LYS A 359 -31.64 -5.64 -5.27
CA LYS A 359 -33.09 -5.47 -5.14
C LYS A 359 -33.41 -4.00 -5.44
N ASN A 360 -34.39 -3.75 -6.32
CA ASN A 360 -34.67 -2.46 -6.99
C ASN A 360 -35.01 -1.24 -6.09
N GLU A 361 -34.94 -1.33 -4.76
CA GLU A 361 -35.61 -0.37 -3.87
C GLU A 361 -34.68 0.44 -2.95
N CYS A 362 -33.36 0.45 -3.17
CA CYS A 362 -32.43 1.11 -2.26
C CYS A 362 -31.41 1.98 -3.01
N PHE A 363 -31.09 3.14 -2.41
CA PHE A 363 -29.99 4.00 -2.86
C PHE A 363 -28.71 3.18 -3.02
N HIS A 364 -28.09 3.36 -4.19
CA HIS A 364 -26.86 2.69 -4.56
C HIS A 364 -25.99 3.68 -5.33
N ALA A 365 -24.70 3.66 -5.04
CA ALA A 365 -23.70 4.39 -5.79
C ALA A 365 -22.56 3.44 -6.20
N SER A 366 -21.76 3.87 -7.17
CA SER A 366 -20.51 3.19 -7.49
C SER A 366 -19.39 4.19 -7.71
N MET A 367 -18.17 3.77 -7.39
CA MET A 367 -16.95 4.55 -7.56
C MET A 367 -15.90 3.67 -8.24
N ALA A 368 -15.04 4.27 -9.04
CA ALA A 368 -13.87 3.62 -9.61
C ALA A 368 -12.60 4.30 -9.13
N PHE A 369 -11.55 3.52 -8.90
CA PHE A 369 -10.23 4.00 -8.51
C PHE A 369 -9.17 3.38 -9.42
N LEU A 370 -8.29 4.23 -9.90
CA LEU A 370 -7.10 3.90 -10.68
C LEU A 370 -5.94 4.79 -10.20
N HIS A 371 -4.69 4.48 -10.53
CA HIS A 371 -3.57 5.32 -10.11
C HIS A 371 -3.30 6.43 -11.11
N ILE A 372 -2.87 6.06 -12.33
CA ILE A 372 -2.61 6.97 -13.44
C ILE A 372 -3.97 7.51 -13.92
N PRO A 373 -4.17 8.84 -14.03
CA PRO A 373 -5.43 9.42 -14.46
C PRO A 373 -5.80 9.03 -15.89
N LEU A 374 -7.11 8.97 -16.16
CA LEU A 374 -7.62 8.82 -17.54
C LEU A 374 -7.36 10.11 -18.36
N PRO A 375 -7.32 10.03 -19.70
CA PRO A 375 -7.11 11.21 -20.55
C PRO A 375 -8.07 12.37 -20.26
N GLU A 376 -9.30 12.07 -19.82
CA GLU A 376 -10.31 13.07 -19.47
C GLU A 376 -9.89 13.97 -18.30
N PHE A 377 -9.02 13.52 -17.40
CA PHE A 377 -8.45 14.37 -16.35
C PHE A 377 -7.54 15.44 -16.93
N GLY A 378 -6.95 15.25 -18.10
CA GLY A 378 -6.11 16.23 -18.79
C GLY A 378 -6.90 17.28 -19.57
N ASN A 379 -8.23 17.17 -19.65
CA ASN A 379 -9.05 18.15 -20.37
C ASN A 379 -8.96 19.54 -19.71
N GLU A 380 -8.60 20.55 -20.51
CA GLU A 380 -8.47 21.95 -20.07
C GLU A 380 -9.81 22.61 -19.74
N ASP A 381 -10.90 22.12 -20.35
CA ASP A 381 -12.25 22.66 -20.18
C ASP A 381 -12.99 22.06 -18.96
N LEU A 382 -12.32 21.26 -18.13
CA LEU A 382 -12.94 20.69 -16.93
C LEU A 382 -13.50 21.78 -16.01
N ILE A 383 -14.74 21.56 -15.53
CA ILE A 383 -15.38 22.43 -14.54
C ILE A 383 -14.94 21.97 -13.15
N LEU A 384 -13.88 22.60 -12.62
CA LEU A 384 -13.40 22.36 -11.27
C LEU A 384 -14.39 22.94 -10.24
N SER A 385 -14.96 22.06 -9.42
CA SER A 385 -15.92 22.47 -8.37
C SER A 385 -15.22 22.76 -7.04
N THR A 386 -14.11 22.09 -6.76
CA THR A 386 -13.28 22.29 -5.56
C THR A 386 -11.83 21.96 -5.86
N GLY A 387 -10.90 22.49 -5.06
CA GLY A 387 -9.47 22.22 -5.20
C GLY A 387 -8.83 22.91 -6.41
N GLN A 388 -7.63 22.46 -6.80
CA GLN A 388 -6.80 23.10 -7.83
C GLN A 388 -6.05 22.07 -8.68
N ARG A 389 -5.96 22.36 -9.98
CA ARG A 389 -4.95 21.79 -10.88
C ARG A 389 -3.68 22.63 -10.76
N ARG A 390 -2.58 22.03 -10.35
CA ARG A 390 -1.30 22.71 -10.05
C ARG A 390 -0.13 22.23 -10.91
N GLU A 391 -0.33 21.12 -11.60
CA GLU A 391 0.59 20.59 -12.61
C GLU A 391 -0.21 20.01 -13.79
N PRO A 392 0.42 19.85 -14.97
CA PRO A 392 -0.15 19.08 -16.06
C PRO A 392 -0.58 17.70 -15.59
N THR A 393 -1.67 17.18 -16.16
CA THR A 393 -2.04 15.78 -15.92
C THR A 393 -1.14 14.89 -16.77
N GLU A 394 -0.43 13.96 -16.13
CA GLU A 394 0.31 12.92 -16.81
C GLU A 394 -0.50 11.62 -16.88
N GLY A 395 -0.61 11.06 -18.07
CA GLY A 395 -1.40 9.86 -18.33
C GLY A 395 -1.33 9.45 -19.78
N PRO A 396 -2.01 8.35 -20.17
CA PRO A 396 -1.91 7.81 -21.52
C PRO A 396 -2.42 8.82 -22.55
N SER A 397 -1.70 8.98 -23.66
CA SER A 397 -2.18 9.77 -24.80
C SER A 397 -3.36 9.09 -25.53
N ILE A 398 -3.44 7.77 -25.44
CA ILE A 398 -4.49 6.96 -26.06
C ILE A 398 -5.73 6.94 -25.17
N ASN A 399 -6.85 7.44 -25.69
CA ASN A 399 -8.16 7.27 -25.08
C ASN A 399 -8.80 5.93 -25.50
N THR A 400 -8.98 5.02 -24.53
CA THR A 400 -9.61 3.71 -24.74
C THR A 400 -11.12 3.71 -24.51
N HIS A 401 -11.71 4.89 -24.32
CA HIS A 401 -13.13 5.10 -24.01
C HIS A 401 -13.57 4.43 -22.71
N PHE A 402 -12.65 4.29 -21.74
CA PHE A 402 -13.00 3.72 -20.45
C PHE A 402 -13.86 4.67 -19.60
N TYR A 403 -13.66 5.99 -19.70
CA TYR A 403 -14.56 6.97 -19.09
C TYR A 403 -16.00 6.78 -19.58
N ASP A 404 -16.19 6.60 -20.89
CA ASP A 404 -17.51 6.36 -21.49
C ASP A 404 -18.17 5.10 -20.91
N ALA A 405 -17.40 4.00 -20.79
CA ALA A 405 -17.89 2.77 -20.16
C ALA A 405 -18.28 2.97 -18.68
N LEU A 406 -17.50 3.74 -17.91
CA LEU A 406 -17.79 4.08 -16.53
C LEU A 406 -19.08 4.91 -16.42
N ALA A 407 -19.25 5.89 -17.31
CA ALA A 407 -20.45 6.72 -17.39
C ALA A 407 -21.70 5.89 -17.77
N GLU A 408 -21.60 5.03 -18.79
CA GLU A 408 -22.67 4.12 -19.23
C GLU A 408 -23.16 3.20 -18.11
N GLU A 409 -22.26 2.71 -17.27
CA GLU A 409 -22.60 1.84 -16.14
C GLU A 409 -22.96 2.60 -14.84
N GLY A 410 -23.03 3.94 -14.90
CA GLY A 410 -23.52 4.78 -13.82
C GLY A 410 -22.53 5.03 -12.69
N VAL A 411 -21.22 4.95 -12.94
CA VAL A 411 -20.19 5.25 -11.94
C VAL A 411 -20.22 6.71 -11.55
N ALA A 412 -20.36 7.01 -10.26
CA ALA A 412 -20.53 8.38 -9.79
C ALA A 412 -19.21 9.14 -9.64
N VAL A 413 -18.12 8.46 -9.30
CA VAL A 413 -16.81 9.07 -9.02
C VAL A 413 -15.70 8.20 -9.57
N ILE A 414 -14.71 8.84 -10.17
CA ILE A 414 -13.43 8.27 -10.60
C ILE A 414 -12.35 8.96 -9.78
N GLY A 415 -11.66 8.21 -8.92
CA GLY A 415 -10.56 8.68 -8.08
C GLY A 415 -9.20 8.27 -8.65
N CYS A 416 -8.23 9.19 -8.66
CA CYS A 416 -6.85 8.92 -9.06
C CYS A 416 -5.79 9.57 -8.16
N GLY A 417 -4.52 9.22 -8.41
CA GLY A 417 -3.30 9.72 -7.78
C GLY A 417 -2.33 10.28 -8.82
N HIS A 418 -1.06 9.88 -8.74
CA HIS A 418 0.00 10.05 -9.74
C HIS A 418 0.54 11.48 -9.90
N ASP A 419 -0.34 12.46 -10.13
CA ASP A 419 0.03 13.88 -10.16
C ASP A 419 -0.07 14.43 -8.73
N HIS A 420 1.05 14.46 -8.01
CA HIS A 420 1.05 14.62 -6.55
C HIS A 420 0.50 15.97 -6.05
N VAL A 421 0.64 17.04 -6.83
CA VAL A 421 0.20 18.39 -6.45
C VAL A 421 -1.18 18.73 -7.03
N ASN A 422 -1.73 17.90 -7.92
CA ASN A 422 -3.14 18.00 -8.31
C ASN A 422 -4.03 17.49 -7.17
N ASN A 423 -5.01 18.31 -6.77
CA ASN A 423 -6.05 17.93 -5.82
C ASN A 423 -7.31 18.73 -6.14
N PHE A 424 -8.20 18.16 -6.94
CA PHE A 424 -9.48 18.77 -7.32
C PHE A 424 -10.56 17.69 -7.51
N CYS A 425 -11.81 18.13 -7.57
CA CYS A 425 -12.92 17.36 -8.14
C CYS A 425 -13.58 18.18 -9.24
N ALA A 426 -13.78 17.57 -10.41
CA ALA A 426 -14.29 18.25 -11.60
C ALA A 426 -15.28 17.40 -12.41
N LYS A 427 -15.98 18.05 -13.33
CA LYS A 427 -16.83 17.41 -14.35
C LYS A 427 -16.42 17.88 -15.74
N ILE A 428 -16.49 16.98 -16.73
CA ILE A 428 -16.45 17.35 -18.14
C ILE A 428 -17.67 18.23 -18.45
N PRO A 429 -17.59 19.35 -19.19
CA PRO A 429 -18.73 20.18 -19.60
C PRO A 429 -19.87 19.38 -20.27
N LEU A 430 -21.10 19.91 -20.21
CA LEU A 430 -22.21 19.34 -21.00
C LEU A 430 -22.07 19.78 -22.45
N GLU A 431 -22.01 18.83 -23.38
CA GLU A 431 -22.35 19.11 -24.78
C GLU A 431 -23.85 18.96 -24.99
N GLU A 432 -24.43 19.70 -25.94
CA GLU A 432 -25.89 19.79 -26.18
C GLU A 432 -26.58 18.45 -26.52
N ASN A 433 -25.85 17.34 -26.69
CA ASN A 433 -26.39 16.01 -26.99
C ASN A 433 -25.74 14.83 -26.21
N ALA A 434 -24.94 15.09 -25.17
CA ALA A 434 -24.31 14.03 -24.38
C ALA A 434 -25.28 13.42 -23.35
N GLY A 435 -25.09 12.13 -23.01
CA GLY A 435 -25.86 11.45 -21.98
C GLY A 435 -25.84 12.19 -20.63
N SER A 436 -26.88 12.02 -19.80
CA SER A 436 -27.07 12.84 -18.60
C SER A 436 -26.10 12.54 -17.46
N HIS A 437 -25.54 11.32 -17.39
CA HIS A 437 -24.66 10.91 -16.30
C HIS A 437 -23.19 11.13 -16.65
N ARG A 438 -22.48 11.89 -15.79
CA ARG A 438 -21.05 12.18 -15.91
C ARG A 438 -20.38 11.91 -14.56
N PRO A 439 -19.48 10.91 -14.47
CA PRO A 439 -18.71 10.68 -13.26
C PRO A 439 -17.92 11.93 -12.84
N TRP A 440 -17.79 12.15 -11.54
CA TRP A 440 -16.83 13.11 -11.00
C TRP A 440 -15.40 12.62 -11.20
N LEU A 441 -14.51 13.49 -11.67
CA LEU A 441 -13.07 13.23 -11.76
C LEU A 441 -12.38 13.85 -10.54
N CYS A 442 -11.84 13.03 -9.64
CA CYS A 442 -11.27 13.49 -8.37
C CYS A 442 -9.83 13.02 -8.15
N TYR A 443 -8.89 13.96 -8.02
CA TYR A 443 -7.54 13.66 -7.54
C TYR A 443 -7.50 13.52 -6.02
N GLY A 444 -6.75 12.53 -5.52
CA GLY A 444 -6.52 12.30 -4.09
C GLY A 444 -5.47 13.22 -3.45
N GLY A 445 -4.56 13.76 -4.27
CA GLY A 445 -3.34 14.47 -3.83
C GLY A 445 -2.26 13.54 -3.29
N GLY A 446 -1.02 14.04 -3.21
CA GLY A 446 0.13 13.32 -2.66
C GLY A 446 0.14 13.30 -1.13
N THR A 447 0.06 12.11 -0.55
CA THR A 447 0.10 11.92 0.91
C THR A 447 1.53 11.78 1.43
N GLY A 448 2.45 11.28 0.60
CA GLY A 448 3.83 10.99 0.98
C GLY A 448 4.74 12.20 1.11
N PHE A 449 5.68 12.11 2.04
CA PHE A 449 6.88 12.96 2.10
C PHE A 449 8.05 12.35 1.32
N GLY A 450 7.94 11.10 0.86
CA GLY A 450 8.94 10.47 -0.02
C GLY A 450 8.79 10.89 -1.49
N GLY A 451 7.57 11.25 -1.89
CA GLY A 451 7.28 11.80 -3.21
C GLY A 451 7.40 13.32 -3.24
N TYR A 452 7.49 13.88 -4.44
CA TYR A 452 7.45 15.33 -4.60
C TYR A 452 6.09 15.90 -4.18
N CYS A 453 6.09 17.10 -3.65
CA CYS A 453 4.93 17.96 -3.47
C CYS A 453 5.31 19.39 -3.85
N SER A 454 6.03 19.53 -4.96
CA SER A 454 6.46 20.80 -5.54
C SER A 454 6.32 20.75 -7.04
N TYR A 455 6.00 21.89 -7.66
CA TYR A 455 5.95 22.04 -9.11
C TYR A 455 6.56 23.38 -9.50
N GLY A 456 7.55 23.36 -10.40
CA GLY A 456 8.37 24.53 -10.69
C GLY A 456 9.13 25.01 -9.45
N LYS A 457 8.86 26.24 -9.00
CA LYS A 457 9.47 26.82 -7.78
C LYS A 457 8.56 26.75 -6.55
N GLU A 458 7.31 26.35 -6.73
CA GLU A 458 6.30 26.33 -5.69
C GLU A 458 6.32 24.99 -4.95
N ARG A 459 6.12 25.05 -3.63
CA ARG A 459 5.96 23.87 -2.78
C ARG A 459 4.56 23.87 -2.18
N TYR A 460 4.03 22.69 -1.94
CA TYR A 460 2.67 22.50 -1.46
C TYR A 460 2.64 21.55 -0.26
N HIS A 461 1.59 21.71 0.53
CA HIS A 461 1.32 20.82 1.65
C HIS A 461 0.84 19.43 1.21
N ARG A 462 1.18 18.36 1.93
CA ARG A 462 0.65 17.02 1.64
C ARG A 462 -0.85 16.97 1.88
N ARG A 463 -1.55 16.18 1.06
CA ARG A 463 -3.01 16.08 1.04
C ARG A 463 -3.47 14.64 0.93
N THR A 464 -4.65 14.37 1.49
CA THR A 464 -5.37 13.11 1.34
C THR A 464 -6.87 13.39 1.30
N ARG A 465 -7.60 12.62 0.50
CA ARG A 465 -9.03 12.83 0.25
C ARG A 465 -9.88 11.85 1.04
N VAL A 466 -11.01 12.33 1.55
CA VAL A 466 -11.99 11.53 2.28
C VAL A 466 -13.30 11.54 1.49
N TYR A 467 -14.00 10.41 1.49
CA TYR A 467 -15.36 10.27 0.99
C TYR A 467 -16.26 9.75 2.11
N GLU A 468 -17.49 10.25 2.18
CA GLU A 468 -18.49 9.78 3.14
C GLU A 468 -19.81 9.53 2.44
N LEU A 469 -20.22 8.27 2.44
CA LEU A 469 -21.55 7.84 2.03
C LEU A 469 -22.50 7.97 3.22
N ASN A 470 -23.69 8.50 2.98
CA ASN A 470 -24.80 8.43 3.92
C ASN A 470 -26.01 7.81 3.22
N ALA A 471 -26.27 6.53 3.54
CA ALA A 471 -27.33 5.77 2.90
C ALA A 471 -28.74 6.19 3.35
N LYS A 472 -28.89 6.89 4.48
CA LYS A 472 -30.19 7.44 4.91
C LYS A 472 -30.54 8.72 4.17
N ARG A 473 -29.53 9.54 3.85
CA ARG A 473 -29.67 10.82 3.13
C ARG A 473 -29.49 10.68 1.63
N HIS A 474 -29.20 9.47 1.13
CA HIS A 474 -28.91 9.20 -0.27
C HIS A 474 -27.81 10.12 -0.82
N SER A 475 -26.75 10.33 -0.04
CA SER A 475 -25.72 11.31 -0.36
C SER A 475 -24.31 10.74 -0.30
N LEU A 476 -23.43 11.30 -1.13
CA LEU A 476 -21.99 11.07 -1.11
C LEU A 476 -21.28 12.43 -1.06
N LYS A 477 -20.41 12.61 -0.07
CA LYS A 477 -19.60 13.82 0.10
C LYS A 477 -18.12 13.51 -0.02
N THR A 478 -17.32 14.51 -0.32
CA THR A 478 -15.86 14.46 -0.21
C THR A 478 -15.30 15.72 0.43
N TRP A 479 -14.12 15.61 1.03
CA TRP A 479 -13.29 16.72 1.49
C TRP A 479 -11.82 16.29 1.52
N THR A 480 -10.92 17.25 1.71
CA THR A 480 -9.48 17.00 1.80
C THR A 480 -8.97 17.30 3.21
N ARG A 481 -7.97 16.52 3.65
CA ARG A 481 -7.11 16.79 4.80
C ARG A 481 -5.74 17.25 4.33
N VAL A 482 -5.19 18.23 5.04
CA VAL A 482 -3.90 18.85 4.74
C VAL A 482 -2.98 18.68 5.94
N GLU A 483 -1.71 18.37 5.72
CA GLU A 483 -0.73 18.07 6.79
C GLU A 483 -0.65 19.11 7.92
N CYS A 484 -0.88 20.38 7.59
CA CYS A 484 -0.75 21.51 8.51
C CYS A 484 -2.09 22.01 9.08
N ALA A 485 -3.22 21.55 8.52
CA ALA A 485 -4.55 22.09 8.82
C ALA A 485 -5.37 21.14 9.70
N LYS A 486 -6.05 21.70 10.70
CA LYS A 486 -6.99 20.94 11.54
C LYS A 486 -8.35 20.75 10.85
N ASP A 487 -8.79 21.76 10.11
CA ASP A 487 -10.12 21.79 9.51
C ASP A 487 -10.18 21.04 8.17
N ARG A 488 -11.40 20.78 7.70
CA ARG A 488 -11.64 20.20 6.37
C ARG A 488 -11.49 21.30 5.34
N VAL A 489 -10.92 20.97 4.19
CA VAL A 489 -10.90 21.87 3.03
C VAL A 489 -11.55 21.19 1.84
N ASP A 490 -11.96 21.96 0.82
CA ASP A 490 -12.52 21.43 -0.42
C ASP A 490 -13.73 20.49 -0.21
N GLU A 491 -14.61 20.81 0.74
CA GLU A 491 -15.83 19.99 0.97
C GLU A 491 -16.82 20.14 -0.19
N LEU A 492 -17.27 19.02 -0.74
CA LEU A 492 -18.16 18.94 -1.91
C LEU A 492 -19.21 17.84 -1.73
N LEU A 493 -20.45 18.13 -2.12
CA LEU A 493 -21.52 17.15 -2.26
C LEU A 493 -21.50 16.56 -3.68
N LEU A 494 -21.11 15.30 -3.81
CA LEU A 494 -20.95 14.60 -5.09
C LEU A 494 -22.27 13.96 -5.57
N ILE A 495 -23.06 13.42 -4.63
CA ILE A 495 -24.38 12.83 -4.87
C ILE A 495 -25.33 13.35 -3.80
N GLY A 496 -26.53 13.76 -4.19
CA GLY A 496 -27.59 14.22 -3.30
C GLY A 496 -28.37 15.40 -3.89
N GLU A 497 -29.42 15.81 -3.20
CA GLU A 497 -30.18 17.03 -3.55
C GLU A 497 -29.25 18.26 -3.49
N GLY A 498 -29.15 19.00 -4.60
CA GLY A 498 -28.26 20.17 -4.74
C GLY A 498 -26.83 19.89 -5.23
N ALA A 499 -26.46 18.63 -5.54
CA ALA A 499 -25.11 18.29 -6.01
C ALA A 499 -24.71 18.94 -7.35
N ASP A 500 -25.69 19.33 -8.18
CA ASP A 500 -25.45 20.01 -9.47
C ASP A 500 -25.65 21.54 -9.42
N GLU A 501 -26.02 22.10 -8.26
CA GLU A 501 -26.30 23.55 -8.11
C GLU A 501 -25.05 24.37 -7.76
N TYR A 502 -23.90 23.75 -7.51
CA TYR A 502 -22.65 24.44 -7.24
C TYR A 502 -22.03 25.01 -8.51
N SER A 503 -22.61 26.11 -8.98
CA SER A 503 -22.12 26.95 -10.06
C SER A 503 -20.93 27.80 -9.61
N GLY A 504 -19.75 27.19 -9.50
CA GLY A 504 -18.45 27.84 -9.70
C GLY A 504 -18.24 29.24 -9.10
N LYS A 505 -18.76 29.55 -7.90
CA LYS A 505 -18.32 30.74 -7.18
C LYS A 505 -17.01 30.37 -6.49
N PRO A 506 -15.89 31.07 -6.79
CA PRO A 506 -14.66 30.85 -6.05
C PRO A 506 -14.96 31.08 -4.58
N LEU A 507 -14.78 30.05 -3.76
CA LEU A 507 -14.62 30.24 -2.33
C LEU A 507 -13.36 31.08 -2.19
N GLY A 508 -13.57 32.38 -1.94
CA GLY A 508 -12.49 33.32 -1.70
C GLY A 508 -11.55 32.73 -0.66
N GLU A 509 -10.26 32.85 -0.93
CA GLU A 509 -9.18 32.51 -0.01
C GLU A 509 -9.63 32.85 1.41
N SER A 510 -9.77 31.81 2.24
CA SER A 510 -9.69 32.01 3.68
C SER A 510 -8.34 32.63 3.93
N LYS A 511 -8.31 33.97 4.00
CA LYS A 511 -7.17 34.75 4.45
C LYS A 511 -6.77 34.19 5.81
N ALA A 512 -5.79 33.29 5.82
CA ALA A 512 -4.95 33.13 6.98
C ALA A 512 -4.42 34.54 7.27
N HIS A 513 -4.79 35.08 8.42
CA HIS A 513 -4.52 36.45 8.79
C HIS A 513 -3.02 36.73 8.69
N HIS A 514 -2.61 37.47 7.65
CA HIS A 514 -1.40 38.26 7.69
C HIS A 514 -1.57 39.30 8.80
N VAL A 515 -0.90 39.07 9.92
CA VAL A 515 -0.53 40.13 10.86
C VAL A 515 0.99 40.24 10.77
N PHE A 516 1.42 41.48 10.50
CA PHE A 516 2.79 41.93 10.22
C PHE A 516 3.83 41.50 11.25
#